data_AF-A0AAJ6GZM8-F1
#
_entry.id   AF-A0AAJ6GZM8-F1
#
_cell.length_a   1.000
_cell.length_b   1.000
_cell.length_c   1.000
_cell.angle_alpha   90.00
_cell.angle_beta   90.00
_cell.angle_gamma   90.00
#
_symmetry.space_group_name_H-M   'P 1'
#
loop_
_entity.id
_entity.type
_entity.pdbx_description
1 polymer ?
#
loop_
_entity_poly.entity_id
_entity_poly.type
_entity_poly.pdbx_seq_one_letter_code
_entity_poly.pdbx_strand_id
1 'polypeptide(L)'
;MIGAGLLANAVERDDSAPPFSGRFELLDEASGQPVAGRRVRLSTPSGKQLDCVTDAQGMTDWLASDSDEPLMFQLLDADKNIGP
;
A
#
# COMPACT_ATOMS: atom_id res chain seq x y z
N MET A 1 3.67 -7.14 -10.52
CA MET A 1 2.39 -7.86 -10.45
C MET A 1 2.03 -7.93 -8.98
N ILE A 2 1.04 -7.17 -8.51
CA ILE A 2 0.41 -7.44 -7.21
C ILE A 2 -0.29 -8.80 -7.40
N GLY A 3 -0.20 -9.72 -6.43
CA GLY A 3 -0.66 -11.11 -6.59
C GLY A 3 -2.06 -11.23 -7.22
N ALA A 4 -2.32 -12.32 -7.95
CA ALA A 4 -3.57 -12.51 -8.70
C ALA A 4 -4.81 -12.17 -7.85
N GLY A 5 -5.58 -11.16 -8.28
CA GLY A 5 -6.83 -10.75 -7.63
C GLY A 5 -6.74 -9.62 -6.59
N LEU A 6 -5.65 -8.85 -6.53
CA LEU A 6 -5.53 -7.70 -5.62
C LEU A 6 -5.32 -6.37 -6.37
N LEU A 7 -6.02 -5.34 -5.92
CA LEU A 7 -5.89 -3.96 -6.39
C LEU A 7 -5.27 -3.09 -5.29
N ALA A 8 -4.28 -2.26 -5.63
CA ALA A 8 -3.76 -1.23 -4.73
C ALA A 8 -4.04 0.14 -5.33
N ASN A 9 -4.96 0.89 -4.70
CA ASN A 9 -5.37 2.21 -5.14
C ASN A 9 -4.59 3.27 -4.36
N ALA A 10 -3.97 4.22 -5.05
CA ALA A 10 -3.36 5.36 -4.38
C ALA A 10 -4.46 6.26 -3.82
N VAL A 11 -4.37 6.59 -2.52
CA VAL A 11 -5.30 7.50 -1.87
C VAL A 11 -4.69 8.89 -1.89
N GLU A 12 -5.39 9.82 -2.54
CA GLU A 12 -4.98 11.22 -2.59
C GLU A 12 -4.99 11.85 -1.19
N ARG A 13 -4.15 12.88 -1.05
CA ARG A 13 -3.89 13.57 0.21
C ARG A 13 -5.16 14.23 0.77
N ASP A 14 -5.34 14.17 2.09
CA ASP A 14 -6.17 15.13 2.84
C ASP A 14 -5.29 16.31 3.29
N ASP A 15 -5.87 17.50 3.50
CA ASP A 15 -5.16 18.75 3.85
C ASP A 15 -4.30 18.65 5.12
N SER A 16 -4.50 17.59 5.91
CA SER A 16 -3.79 17.30 7.15
C SER A 16 -2.45 16.57 7.00
N ALA A 17 -2.12 15.98 5.84
CA ALA A 17 -0.89 15.21 5.66
C ALA A 17 0.32 16.08 5.24
N PRO A 18 1.57 15.75 5.65
CA PRO A 18 2.77 16.48 5.21
C PRO A 18 2.90 16.53 3.69
N PRO A 19 3.53 17.57 3.08
CA PRO A 19 3.81 17.66 1.64
C PRO A 19 4.38 16.34 1.07
N PHE A 20 4.03 16.04 -0.19
CA PHE A 20 4.41 14.81 -0.90
C PHE A 20 4.22 13.48 -0.11
N SER A 21 3.08 13.35 0.58
CA SER A 21 2.71 12.12 1.28
C SER A 21 1.64 11.35 0.53
N GLY A 22 1.74 10.03 0.55
CA GLY A 22 0.75 9.13 -0.04
C GLY A 22 0.58 7.86 0.79
N ARG A 23 -0.51 7.15 0.53
CA ARG A 23 -0.79 5.80 1.02
C ARG A 23 -1.60 5.03 -0.03
N PHE A 24 -1.76 3.73 0.18
CA PHE A 24 -2.60 2.89 -0.65
C PHE A 24 -3.77 2.29 0.13
N GLU A 25 -4.86 2.02 -0.58
CA GLU A 25 -5.92 1.11 -0.18
C GLU A 25 -5.77 -0.20 -0.94
N LEU A 26 -5.74 -1.32 -0.22
CA LEU A 26 -5.67 -2.66 -0.78
C LEU A 26 -7.06 -3.28 -0.81
N LEU A 27 -7.52 -3.66 -2.01
CA LEU A 27 -8.83 -4.28 -2.25
C LEU A 27 -8.67 -5.64 -2.90
N ASP A 28 -9.61 -6.54 -2.63
CA ASP A 28 -9.83 -7.75 -3.41
C ASP A 28 -10.50 -7.36 -4.74
N GLU A 29 -9.91 -7.76 -5.86
CA GLU A 29 -10.34 -7.34 -7.19
C GLU A 29 -11.74 -7.86 -7.55
N ALA A 30 -12.07 -9.08 -7.10
CA ALA A 30 -13.33 -9.73 -7.45
C ALA A 30 -14.53 -9.14 -6.68
N SER A 31 -14.34 -8.86 -5.40
CA SER A 31 -15.40 -8.37 -4.50
C SER A 31 -15.38 -6.86 -4.31
N GLY A 32 -14.27 -6.19 -4.61
CA GLY A 32 -14.04 -4.78 -4.28
C GLY A 32 -13.91 -4.51 -2.78
N GLN A 33 -13.77 -5.54 -1.95
CA GLN A 33 -13.73 -5.38 -0.50
C GLN A 33 -12.30 -5.11 0.01
N PRO A 34 -12.14 -4.33 1.10
CA PRO A 34 -10.83 -4.08 1.69
C PRO A 34 -10.14 -5.32 2.23
N VAL A 35 -8.82 -5.39 2.04
CA VAL A 35 -8.00 -6.52 2.47
C VAL A 35 -7.08 -6.09 3.62
N ALA A 36 -7.49 -6.43 4.83
CA ALA A 36 -6.74 -6.18 6.07
C ALA A 36 -5.62 -7.21 6.31
N GLY A 37 -4.68 -6.87 7.18
CA GLY A 37 -3.70 -7.82 7.73
C GLY A 37 -2.57 -8.21 6.78
N ARG A 38 -2.42 -7.52 5.64
CA ARG A 38 -1.40 -7.83 4.63
C ARG A 38 -0.12 -7.07 4.91
N ARG A 39 1.02 -7.77 4.90
CA ARG A 39 2.34 -7.13 5.02
C ARG A 39 2.73 -6.51 3.69
N VAL A 40 3.00 -5.22 3.69
CA VAL A 40 3.33 -4.44 2.50
C VAL A 40 4.56 -3.56 2.74
N ARG A 41 5.21 -3.17 1.65
CA ARG A 41 6.25 -2.15 1.61
C ARG A 41 5.82 -1.02 0.70
N LEU A 42 5.86 0.19 1.23
CA LEU A 42 5.84 1.42 0.47
C LEU A 42 7.27 1.90 0.24
N SER A 43 7.55 2.45 -0.94
CA SER A 43 8.87 3.02 -1.22
C SER A 43 8.81 4.16 -2.22
N THR A 44 9.82 5.03 -2.20
CA THR A 44 9.99 6.09 -3.17
C THR A 44 11.34 5.97 -3.90
N PRO A 45 11.48 6.54 -5.12
CA PRO A 45 12.76 6.57 -5.84
C PRO A 45 13.93 7.17 -5.06
N SER A 46 13.68 8.17 -4.21
CA SER A 46 14.69 8.78 -3.33
C SER A 46 15.21 7.84 -2.22
N GLY A 47 14.57 6.68 -2.04
CA GLY A 47 15.01 5.64 -1.11
C GLY A 47 14.27 5.64 0.23
N LYS A 48 13.22 6.45 0.40
CA LYS A 48 12.34 6.32 1.57
C LYS A 48 11.55 5.02 1.47
N GLN A 49 11.41 4.32 2.60
CA GLN A 49 10.67 3.06 2.67
C GLN A 49 9.90 2.94 3.97
N LEU A 50 8.76 2.25 3.91
CA LEU A 50 7.92 1.94 5.06
C LEU A 50 7.33 0.54 4.89
N ASP A 51 7.61 -0.34 5.86
CA ASP A 51 6.95 -1.63 5.97
C ASP A 51 5.80 -1.52 6.97
N CYS A 52 4.58 -1.84 6.53
CA CYS A 52 3.40 -1.77 7.37
C CYS A 52 2.46 -2.97 7.15
N VAL A 53 1.39 -3.02 7.93
CA VAL A 53 0.30 -3.98 7.78
C VAL A 53 -0.96 -3.21 7.42
N THR A 54 -1.72 -3.67 6.42
CA THR A 54 -2.98 -3.01 6.07
C THR A 54 -3.99 -3.08 7.21
N ASP A 55 -4.66 -1.97 7.50
CA ASP A 55 -5.66 -1.88 8.57
C ASP A 55 -6.99 -2.54 8.20
N ALA A 56 -8.01 -2.41 9.05
CA ALA A 56 -9.33 -3.03 8.83
C ALA A 56 -10.05 -2.50 7.57
N GLN A 57 -9.64 -1.34 7.06
CA GLN A 57 -10.11 -0.70 5.85
C GLN A 57 -9.17 -0.93 4.67
N GLY A 58 -8.21 -1.85 4.80
CA GLY A 58 -7.23 -2.15 3.75
C GLY A 58 -6.21 -1.04 3.54
N MET A 59 -6.16 -0.02 4.41
CA MET A 59 -5.29 1.13 4.23
C MET A 59 -3.89 0.82 4.72
N THR A 60 -2.90 1.31 3.97
CA THR A 60 -1.52 1.39 4.45
C THR A 60 -1.33 2.64 5.31
N ASP A 61 -0.25 2.64 6.08
CA ASP A 61 0.26 3.87 6.69
C ASP A 61 0.71 4.88 5.61
N TRP A 62 0.84 6.14 6.03
CA TRP A 62 1.33 7.22 5.18
C TRP A 62 2.85 7.18 5.06
N LEU A 63 3.37 7.24 3.83
CA LEU A 63 4.78 7.52 3.58
C LEU A 63 4.92 8.95 3.05
N ALA A 64 5.65 9.79 3.79
CA ALA A 64 5.98 11.16 3.41
C ALA A 64 7.30 11.22 2.64
N SER A 65 7.33 11.94 1.52
CA SER A 65 8.54 12.30 0.78
C SER A 65 8.95 13.76 0.98
N ASP A 66 10.22 14.07 0.67
CA ASP A 66 10.75 15.43 0.65
C ASP A 66 10.49 16.12 -0.71
N SER A 67 10.06 15.38 -1.73
CA SER A 67 9.81 15.87 -3.09
C SER A 67 8.61 15.19 -3.74
N ASP A 68 8.06 15.80 -4.79
CA ASP A 68 7.01 15.19 -5.62
C ASP A 68 7.60 14.02 -6.42
N GLU A 69 7.33 12.80 -5.95
CA GLU A 69 7.81 11.57 -6.56
C GLU A 69 6.77 10.45 -6.42
N PRO A 70 6.76 9.48 -7.35
CA PRO A 70 5.79 8.40 -7.29
C PRO A 70 6.02 7.50 -6.07
N LEU A 71 4.91 7.09 -5.46
CA LEU A 71 4.92 6.07 -4.41
C LEU A 71 4.80 4.68 -5.04
N MET A 72 5.66 3.77 -4.63
CA MET A 72 5.66 2.37 -5.07
C MET A 72 5.10 1.47 -3.99
N PHE A 73 4.33 0.47 -4.39
CA PHE A 73 3.72 -0.53 -3.51
C PHE A 73 4.27 -1.93 -3.80
N GLN A 74 4.61 -2.68 -2.76
CA GLN A 74 5.01 -4.07 -2.84
C GLN A 74 4.31 -4.90 -1.76
N LEU A 75 3.72 -6.03 -2.15
CA LEU A 75 3.16 -7.01 -1.22
C LEU A 75 4.29 -7.95 -0.75
N LEU A 76 4.52 -8.02 0.56
CA LEU A 76 5.64 -8.78 1.15
C LEU A 76 5.27 -10.22 1.52
N ASP A 77 3.97 -10.51 1.66
CA ASP A 77 3.45 -11.83 2.02
C ASP A 77 2.77 -12.55 0.85
N ALA A 78 2.91 -12.02 -0.38
CA ALA A 78 2.37 -12.61 -1.60
C ALA A 78 2.85 -14.06 -1.84
N ASP A 79 4.06 -14.38 -1.39
CA ASP A 79 4.68 -15.70 -1.55
C ASP A 79 4.25 -16.72 -0.48
N LYS A 80 3.44 -16.33 0.51
CA LYS A 80 2.79 -17.29 1.41
C LYS A 80 1.54 -17.87 0.75
N ASN A 81 1.74 -18.52 -0.39
CA ASN A 81 0.82 -19.53 -0.86
C ASN A 81 0.92 -20.74 0.09
N ILE A 82 0.25 -20.64 1.24
CA ILE A 82 0.01 -21.81 2.10
C ILE A 82 -1.08 -22.60 1.38
N GLY A 83 -0.66 -23.61 0.65
CA GLY A 83 -1.54 -24.71 0.28
C GLY A 83 -0.72 -25.96 -0.01
N PRO A 84 -1.28 -27.15 0.20
CA PRO A 84 -2.22 -27.58 1.25
C PRO A 84 -1.52 -27.92 2.59
#